data_AF-A0A3S1I652-F1
#
_entry.id   AF-A0A3S1I652-F1
#
_cell.length_a   1.000
_cell.length_b   1.000
_cell.length_c   1.000
_cell.angle_alpha   90.00
_cell.angle_beta   90.00
_cell.angle_gamma   90.00
#
_symmetry.space_group_name_H-M   'P 1'
#
loop_
_entity.id
_entity.type
_entity.pdbx_description
1 polymer ?
#
loop_
_entity_poly.entity_id
_entity_poly.type
_entity_poly.pdbx_seq_one_letter_code
_entity_poly.pdbx_strand_id
1 'polypeptide(L)'
;MKKNLKRLNQIGEVSASLACIVAIFLIASLYIEPIKSWTSYLVAILLVTSSPFLLFTQGIIPLITGRMRVSLAFIYEFDAPPFFARLISLFYIMFGILALLLGFILLIVWLM
;
A
#
# COMPACT_ATOMS: atom_id res chain seq x y z
N MET A 1 -18.04 -8.37 16.25
CA MET A 1 -16.85 -7.49 16.19
C MET A 1 -15.57 -8.16 15.66
N LYS A 2 -15.10 -9.30 16.20
CA LYS A 2 -13.86 -9.98 15.73
C LYS A 2 -13.83 -10.33 14.22
N LYS A 3 -14.97 -10.72 13.62
CA LYS A 3 -15.07 -11.05 12.18
C LYS A 3 -14.83 -9.85 11.24
N ASN A 4 -15.22 -8.64 11.65
CA ASN A 4 -15.11 -7.44 10.80
C ASN A 4 -13.66 -6.92 10.76
N LEU A 5 -12.96 -6.97 11.90
CA LEU A 5 -11.52 -6.68 11.98
C LEU A 5 -10.69 -7.62 11.11
N LYS A 6 -11.05 -8.90 11.07
CA LYS A 6 -10.36 -9.89 10.25
C LYS A 6 -10.51 -9.60 8.74
N ARG A 7 -11.73 -9.24 8.31
CA ARG A 7 -11.98 -8.80 6.93
C ARG A 7 -11.23 -7.52 6.60
N LEU A 8 -11.18 -6.56 7.52
CA LEU A 8 -10.47 -5.30 7.31
C LEU A 8 -8.96 -5.52 7.09
N ASN A 9 -8.34 -6.39 7.88
CA ASN A 9 -6.93 -6.74 7.71
C ASN A 9 -6.68 -7.48 6.39
N GLN A 10 -7.56 -8.41 6.01
CA GLN A 10 -7.46 -9.09 4.71
C GLN A 10 -7.55 -8.11 3.54
N ILE A 11 -8.45 -7.12 3.61
CA ILE A 11 -8.54 -6.08 2.57
C ILE A 11 -7.28 -5.20 2.59
N GLY A 12 -6.73 -4.90 3.77
CA GLY A 12 -5.46 -4.21 3.94
C GLY A 12 -4.28 -4.96 3.30
N GLU A 13 -4.18 -6.27 3.48
CA GLU A 13 -3.15 -7.12 2.84
C GLU A 13 -3.31 -7.21 1.33
N VAL A 14 -4.54 -7.35 0.85
CA VAL A 14 -4.83 -7.34 -0.60
C VAL A 14 -4.46 -5.97 -1.20
N SER A 15 -4.73 -4.87 -0.49
CA SER A 15 -4.35 -3.53 -0.94
C SER A 15 -2.83 -3.33 -0.97
N ALA A 16 -2.11 -3.86 0.03
CA ALA A 16 -0.66 -3.75 0.13
C ALA A 16 0.05 -4.57 -0.94
N SER A 17 -0.44 -5.79 -1.20
CA SER A 17 0.07 -6.63 -2.29
C SER A 17 -0.21 -6.01 -3.66
N LEU A 18 -1.41 -5.45 -3.89
CA LEU A 18 -1.71 -4.67 -5.09
C LEU A 18 -0.78 -3.47 -5.24
N ALA A 19 -0.58 -2.68 -4.18
CA ALA A 19 0.32 -1.53 -4.22
C ALA A 19 1.77 -1.94 -4.53
N CYS A 20 2.24 -3.09 -4.01
CA CYS A 20 3.57 -3.62 -4.28
C CYS A 20 3.72 -4.08 -5.73
N ILE A 21 2.73 -4.78 -6.28
CA ILE A 21 2.69 -5.16 -7.69
C ILE A 21 2.70 -3.92 -8.58
N VAL A 22 1.89 -2.91 -8.24
CA VAL A 22 1.82 -1.63 -8.96
C VAL A 22 3.17 -0.89 -8.91
N ALA A 23 3.85 -0.89 -7.76
CA ALA A 23 5.19 -0.30 -7.63
C ALA A 23 6.22 -1.03 -8.51
N ILE A 24 6.17 -2.36 -8.60
CA ILE A 24 7.06 -3.15 -9.49
C ILE A 24 6.79 -2.79 -10.96
N PHE A 25 5.51 -2.70 -11.36
CA PHE A 25 5.14 -2.27 -12.72
C PHE A 25 5.60 -0.84 -13.02
N LEU A 26 5.55 0.05 -12.03
CA LEU A 26 6.02 1.43 -12.16
C LEU A 26 7.53 1.48 -12.37
N ILE A 27 8.30 0.72 -11.59
CA ILE A 27 9.75 0.56 -11.78
C ILE A 27 10.04 -0.02 -13.17
N ALA A 28 9.33 -1.07 -13.59
CA ALA A 28 9.51 -1.67 -14.91
C ALA A 28 9.19 -0.68 -16.05
N SER A 29 8.18 0.17 -15.86
CA SER A 29 7.78 1.19 -16.85
C SER A 29 8.80 2.32 -17.04
N LEU A 30 9.70 2.54 -16.06
CA LEU A 30 10.82 3.48 -16.21
C LEU A 30 11.88 2.99 -17.20
N TYR A 31 12.00 1.66 -17.39
CA TYR A 31 13.04 1.06 -18.23
C TYR A 31 12.53 0.51 -19.57
N ILE A 32 11.20 0.40 -19.78
CA ILE A 32 10.59 -0.18 -20.98
C ILE A 32 9.69 0.85 -21.68
N GLU A 33 10.21 1.48 -22.74
CA GLU A 33 9.56 2.56 -23.50
C GLU A 33 8.17 2.27 -24.11
N PRO A 34 7.84 1.07 -24.66
CA PRO A 34 6.54 0.85 -25.30
C PRO A 34 5.35 0.75 -24.34
N ILE A 35 5.58 0.80 -23.02
CA ILE A 35 4.55 0.71 -21.98
C ILE A 35 4.09 2.11 -21.51
N LYS A 36 4.85 3.17 -21.83
CA LYS A 36 4.79 4.50 -21.18
C LYS A 36 3.44 5.23 -21.15
N SER A 37 2.55 5.11 -22.13
CA SER A 37 1.40 6.04 -22.26
C SER A 37 0.09 5.56 -21.66
N TRP A 38 -0.23 4.26 -21.73
CA TRP A 38 -1.51 3.73 -21.22
C TRP A 38 -1.39 3.20 -19.78
N THR A 39 -0.25 2.64 -19.41
CA THR A 39 -0.08 2.10 -18.05
C THR A 39 0.23 3.19 -17.03
N SER A 40 0.84 4.30 -17.42
CA SER A 40 1.19 5.39 -16.50
C SER A 40 -0.04 6.01 -15.83
N TYR A 41 -1.13 6.23 -16.57
CA TYR A 41 -2.41 6.72 -16.04
C TYR A 41 -3.08 5.71 -15.11
N LEU A 42 -3.15 4.44 -15.51
CA LEU A 42 -3.73 3.38 -14.67
C LEU A 42 -2.93 3.20 -13.38
N VAL A 43 -1.60 3.24 -13.47
CA VAL A 43 -0.68 3.17 -12.33
C VAL A 43 -0.84 4.39 -11.43
N ALA A 44 -0.98 5.59 -11.98
CA ALA A 44 -1.24 6.80 -11.20
C ALA A 44 -2.56 6.70 -10.42
N ILE A 45 -3.65 6.28 -11.07
CA ILE A 45 -4.94 6.04 -10.39
C ILE A 45 -4.80 4.97 -9.30
N LEU A 46 -4.15 3.84 -9.62
CA LEU A 46 -3.97 2.75 -8.67
C LEU A 46 -3.17 3.20 -7.46
N LEU A 47 -2.10 3.98 -7.65
CA LEU A 47 -1.35 4.57 -6.54
C LEU A 47 -2.22 5.52 -5.73
N VAL A 48 -2.90 6.48 -6.37
CA VAL A 48 -3.73 7.47 -5.65
C VAL A 48 -4.89 6.81 -4.89
N THR A 49 -5.47 5.73 -5.41
CA THR A 49 -6.60 5.03 -4.78
C THR A 49 -6.16 4.01 -3.72
N SER A 50 -5.07 3.28 -3.93
CA SER A 50 -4.57 2.29 -2.97
C SER A 50 -3.80 2.91 -1.80
N SER A 51 -3.13 4.05 -2.03
CA SER A 51 -2.30 4.70 -1.00
C SER A 51 -3.06 5.14 0.25
N PRO A 52 -4.24 5.80 0.17
CA PRO A 52 -5.05 6.11 1.34
C PRO A 52 -5.46 4.85 2.10
N PHE A 53 -5.78 3.78 1.37
CA PHE A 53 -6.22 2.53 1.98
C PHE A 53 -5.08 1.87 2.77
N LEU A 54 -3.88 1.85 2.20
CA LEU A 54 -2.65 1.35 2.82
C LEU A 54 -2.25 2.21 4.03
N LEU A 55 -2.34 3.54 3.89
CA LEU A 55 -2.13 4.52 4.97
C LEU A 55 -3.05 4.27 6.16
N PHE A 56 -4.35 4.07 5.93
CA PHE A 56 -5.30 3.89 7.03
C PHE A 56 -5.22 2.51 7.66
N THR A 57 -5.22 1.44 6.85
CA THR A 57 -5.36 0.06 7.35
C THR A 57 -4.08 -0.51 7.95
N GLN A 58 -2.94 -0.31 7.29
CA GLN A 58 -1.65 -0.86 7.69
C GLN A 58 -0.79 0.19 8.41
N GLY A 59 -1.11 1.48 8.24
CA GLY A 59 -0.39 2.59 8.85
C GLY A 59 -1.03 3.13 10.13
N ILE A 60 -2.13 3.88 10.01
CA ILE A 60 -2.72 4.63 11.13
C ILE A 60 -3.36 3.70 12.16
N ILE A 61 -4.12 2.69 11.72
CA ILE A 61 -4.80 1.78 12.65
C ILE A 61 -3.82 1.01 13.55
N PRO A 62 -2.75 0.37 13.02
CA PRO A 62 -1.80 -0.36 13.87
C PRO A 62 -0.92 0.58 14.70
N LEU A 63 -0.67 1.81 14.24
CA LEU A 63 0.04 2.84 15.01
C LEU A 63 -0.72 3.20 16.29
N ILE A 64 -2.03 3.48 16.16
CA ILE A 64 -2.90 3.86 17.29
C ILE A 64 -3.16 2.67 18.21
N THR A 65 -3.51 1.52 17.64
CA THR A 65 -3.91 0.34 18.43
C THR A 65 -2.71 -0.43 18.99
N GLY A 66 -1.51 -0.24 18.43
CA GLY A 66 -0.32 -1.03 18.76
C GLY A 66 -0.47 -2.51 18.44
N ARG A 67 -1.45 -2.88 17.61
CA ARG A 67 -1.75 -4.26 17.25
C ARG A 67 -1.69 -4.39 15.75
N MET A 68 -0.75 -5.19 15.28
CA MET A 68 -0.62 -5.53 13.87
C MET A 68 -0.64 -7.04 13.74
N ARG A 69 -1.51 -7.55 12.87
CA ARG A 69 -1.45 -8.96 12.47
C ARG A 69 -0.57 -9.03 11.24
N VAL A 70 0.50 -9.78 11.36
CA VAL A 70 1.38 -10.06 10.24
C VAL A 70 1.02 -11.47 9.77
N SER A 71 0.52 -11.58 8.55
CA SER A 71 0.30 -12.87 7.91
C SER A 71 1.57 -13.27 7.18
N LEU A 72 2.26 -14.28 7.69
CA LEU A 72 3.37 -14.92 6.99
C LEU A 72 2.76 -15.97 6.04
N ALA A 73 2.87 -15.71 4.74
CA ALA A 73 2.45 -16.61 3.67
C ALA A 73 0.97 -17.05 3.74
N PHE A 74 0.04 -16.17 4.17
CA PHE A 74 -1.41 -16.39 4.25
C PHE A 74 -1.89 -17.55 5.16
N ILE A 75 -0.98 -18.31 5.77
CA ILE A 75 -1.29 -19.52 6.55
C ILE A 75 -1.09 -19.28 8.05
N TYR A 76 -0.14 -18.44 8.43
CA TYR A 76 0.15 -18.13 9.83
C TYR A 76 -0.07 -16.65 10.15
N GLU A 77 -1.12 -16.36 10.92
CA GLU A 77 -1.36 -15.05 11.52
C GLU A 77 -0.66 -14.98 12.88
N PHE A 78 0.31 -14.07 13.03
CA PHE A 78 0.91 -13.77 14.33
C PHE A 78 0.61 -12.31 14.72
N ASP A 79 0.26 -12.08 15.99
CA ASP A 79 0.15 -10.73 16.53
C ASP A 79 1.56 -10.21 16.80
N ALA A 80 1.99 -9.20 16.03
CA ALA A 80 3.31 -8.61 16.20
C ALA A 80 3.42 -7.92 17.58
N PRO A 81 4.60 -7.96 18.23
CA PRO A 81 4.81 -7.21 19.46
C PRO A 81 4.51 -5.72 19.25
N PRO A 82 3.94 -5.02 20.25
CA PRO A 82 3.39 -3.68 20.05
C PRO A 82 4.41 -2.63 19.60
N PHE A 83 5.69 -2.80 19.97
CA PHE A 83 6.79 -1.96 19.47
C PHE A 83 7.04 -2.16 17.96
N PHE A 84 7.13 -3.43 17.52
CA PHE A 84 7.30 -3.76 16.11
C PHE A 84 6.09 -3.39 15.27
N ALA A 85 4.88 -3.58 15.79
CA ALA A 85 3.64 -3.17 15.13
C ALA A 85 3.65 -1.67 14.79
N ARG A 86 4.07 -0.81 15.72
CA ARG A 86 4.18 0.65 15.51
C ARG A 86 5.31 1.03 14.57
N LEU A 87 6.44 0.33 14.63
CA LEU A 87 7.57 0.58 13.74
C LEU A 87 7.19 0.24 12.29
N ILE A 88 6.60 -0.93 12.08
CA ILE A 88 6.14 -1.39 10.76
C ILE A 88 5.04 -0.47 10.24
N SER A 89 4.11 -0.04 11.09
CA SER A 89 3.05 0.87 10.67
C SER A 89 3.59 2.24 10.24
N LEU A 90 4.64 2.74 10.89
CA LEU A 90 5.37 3.93 10.46
C LEU A 90 5.95 3.77 9.04
N PHE A 91 6.55 2.62 8.72
CA PHE A 91 7.01 2.33 7.36
C PHE A 91 5.85 2.32 6.36
N TYR A 92 4.72 1.68 6.67
CA TYR A 92 3.53 1.70 5.80
C TYR A 92 3.00 3.12 5.57
N ILE A 93 3.02 3.99 6.58
CA ILE A 93 2.66 5.41 6.42
C ILE A 93 3.62 6.10 5.45
N MET A 94 4.94 5.93 5.64
CA MET A 94 5.93 6.54 4.76
C MET A 94 5.77 6.07 3.31
N PHE A 95 5.62 4.76 3.09
CA PHE A 95 5.41 4.20 1.75
C PHE A 95 4.10 4.66 1.13
N GLY A 96 3.02 4.72 1.90
CA GLY A 96 1.73 5.21 1.41
C GLY A 96 1.78 6.70 1.01
N ILE A 97 2.45 7.56 1.79
CA ILE A 97 2.67 8.96 1.41
C ILE A 97 3.50 9.05 0.13
N LEU A 98 4.58 8.28 0.04
CA LEU A 98 5.46 8.28 -1.13
C LEU A 98 4.74 7.83 -2.41
N ALA A 99 3.94 6.77 -2.31
CA ALA A 99 3.11 6.25 -3.39
C ALA A 99 2.06 7.28 -3.84
N LEU A 100 1.42 7.97 -2.90
CA LEU A 100 0.43 9.01 -3.17
C LEU A 100 1.07 10.22 -3.89
N LEU A 101 2.28 10.61 -3.46
CA LEU A 101 3.04 11.70 -4.06
C LEU A 101 3.50 11.36 -5.49
N LEU A 102 4.01 10.15 -5.71
CA LEU A 102 4.37 9.64 -7.04
C LEU A 102 3.14 9.53 -7.95
N GLY A 103 2.01 9.06 -7.42
CA GLY A 103 0.75 8.99 -8.15
C GLY A 103 0.29 10.36 -8.63
N PHE A 104 0.39 11.39 -7.78
CA PHE A 104 0.07 12.77 -8.17
C PHE A 104 1.06 13.34 -9.19
N ILE A 105 2.36 13.11 -9.02
CA ILE A 105 3.37 13.56 -10.01
C ILE A 105 3.07 12.97 -11.38
N LEU A 106 2.79 11.67 -11.45
CA LEU A 106 2.44 11.01 -12.71
C LEU A 106 1.15 11.57 -13.33
N LEU A 107 0.14 11.85 -12.51
CA LEU A 107 -1.10 12.50 -12.96
C LEU A 107 -0.85 13.90 -13.53
N ILE A 108 -0.02 14.70 -12.88
CA ILE A 108 0.33 16.06 -13.35
C ILE A 108 1.12 15.99 -14.66
N VAL A 109 2.14 15.13 -14.72
CA VAL A 109 2.96 14.95 -15.93
C VAL A 109 2.14 14.46 -17.11
N TRP A 110 1.11 13.64 -16.87
CA TRP A 110 0.21 13.18 -17.92
C TRP A 110 -0.78 14.25 -18.39
N LEU A 111 -1.19 15.17 -17.50
CA LEU A 111 -2.16 16.22 -17.82
C LEU A 111 -1.55 17.40 -18.61
N MET A 112 -0.22 17.57 -18.55
CA MET A 112 0.54 18.61 -19.27
C MET A 112 0.87 18.17 -20.70
#